data_AF-A0A6G8DDS1-F1
#
_entry.id   AF-A0A6G8DDS1-F1
#
_cell.length_a   1.000
_cell.length_b   1.000
_cell.length_c   1.000
_cell.angle_alpha   90.00
_cell.angle_beta   90.00
_cell.angle_gamma   90.00
#
_symmetry.space_group_name_H-M   'P 1'
#
loop_
_entity.id
_entity.type
_entity.pdbx_description
1 polymer ?
#
loop_
_entity_poly.entity_id
_entity_poly.type
_entity_poly.pdbx_seq_one_letter_code
_entity_poly.pdbx_strand_id
1 'polypeptide(L)'
;MSLLKRLAAWLVFLGLFYTAWLLLVFGGGMWSVVVDHWPMALSMAIGSYAAGSTPMGGGTVGFPVLVLLFDMPASLGRDFSFAVQSIGMVSASIFILCRRQPLAWSMLRGAMLGAVLGTPLGILFLSPLIPELWIKLAFAVIWGSFGVLHLYRLQEITSHSELGAGASAREFRLGLLAGFCAGGMAAAITGVGIDMVVYALLVLLFRVDLKVAIPTSVIIMAFTSLVGVAVKSLTGTWQPGVLGNWLAAAPVVALGAPLGVFVVGLIGRKPTLLVVAILCIGQYLWTGYTERDTLGFTGMMVFIGAVLVCLLGFEWLRSRGNVGSTATDDVSRSPVVPLGRSAV
;
A
#
# COMPACT_ATOMS: atom_id res chain seq x y z
N MET A 1 -30.61 9.02 4.62
CA MET A 1 -29.89 7.98 5.39
C MET A 1 -28.74 8.65 6.12
N SER A 2 -28.80 8.80 7.45
CA SER A 2 -27.82 9.59 8.21
C SER A 2 -26.38 9.10 7.99
N LEU A 3 -25.41 10.02 8.00
CA LEU A 3 -23.99 9.71 7.85
C LEU A 3 -23.54 8.59 8.80
N LEU A 4 -24.06 8.60 10.04
CA LEU A 4 -23.90 7.56 11.06
C LEU A 4 -24.34 6.17 10.59
N LYS A 5 -25.49 6.05 9.92
CA LYS A 5 -25.95 4.74 9.39
C LYS A 5 -25.02 4.20 8.30
N ARG A 6 -24.37 5.07 7.52
CA ARG A 6 -23.38 4.65 6.50
C ARG A 6 -22.06 4.20 7.13
N LEU A 7 -21.66 4.84 8.22
CA LEU A 7 -20.42 4.52 8.95
C LEU A 7 -20.59 3.47 10.04
N ALA A 8 -21.79 2.90 10.22
CA ALA A 8 -22.10 1.96 11.28
C ALA A 8 -21.14 0.76 11.33
N ALA A 9 -20.84 0.15 10.17
CA ALA A 9 -19.92 -0.99 10.11
C ALA A 9 -18.49 -0.61 10.57
N TRP A 10 -18.03 0.60 10.21
CA TRP A 10 -16.74 1.11 10.67
C TRP A 10 -16.72 1.40 12.18
N LEU A 11 -17.79 2.02 12.71
CA LEU A 11 -17.92 2.27 14.15
C LEU A 11 -18.01 0.97 14.96
N VAL A 12 -18.72 -0.04 14.45
CA VAL A 12 -18.79 -1.38 15.07
C VAL A 12 -17.41 -2.03 15.08
N PHE A 13 -16.67 -1.97 13.96
CA PHE A 13 -15.30 -2.47 13.90
C PHE A 13 -14.40 -1.78 14.94
N LEU A 14 -14.46 -0.46 15.05
CA LEU A 14 -13.69 0.27 16.06
C LEU A 14 -14.08 -0.13 17.47
N GLY A 15 -15.39 -0.22 17.76
CA GLY A 15 -15.87 -0.69 19.06
C GLY A 15 -15.31 -2.07 19.41
N LEU A 16 -15.45 -3.04 18.51
CA LEU A 16 -14.93 -4.38 18.70
C LEU A 16 -13.40 -4.40 18.88
N PHE A 17 -12.67 -3.65 18.06
CA PHE A 17 -11.22 -3.56 18.13
C PHE A 17 -10.76 -2.96 19.47
N TYR A 18 -11.30 -1.80 19.89
CA TYR A 18 -10.91 -1.17 21.14
C TYR A 18 -11.32 -2.02 22.35
N THR A 19 -12.49 -2.66 22.32
CA THR A 19 -12.87 -3.60 23.38
C THR A 19 -11.88 -4.76 23.48
N ALA A 20 -11.53 -5.39 22.35
CA ALA A 20 -10.55 -6.48 22.33
C ALA A 20 -9.16 -6.01 22.81
N TRP A 21 -8.72 -4.84 22.36
CA TRP A 21 -7.45 -4.25 22.75
C TRP A 21 -7.41 -3.91 24.25
N LEU A 22 -8.48 -3.33 24.81
CA LEU A 22 -8.59 -3.03 26.24
C LEU A 22 -8.56 -4.30 27.09
N LEU A 23 -9.30 -5.35 26.68
CA LEU A 23 -9.28 -6.65 27.36
C LEU A 23 -7.89 -7.27 27.33
N LEU A 24 -7.20 -7.17 26.19
CA LEU A 24 -5.85 -7.69 26.03
C LEU A 24 -4.82 -6.93 26.89
N VAL A 25 -4.85 -5.60 26.88
CA VAL A 25 -3.86 -4.76 27.57
C VAL A 25 -4.11 -4.72 29.08
N PHE A 26 -5.33 -4.45 29.52
CA PHE A 26 -5.64 -4.35 30.95
C PHE A 26 -5.89 -5.72 31.57
N GLY A 27 -6.59 -6.63 30.87
CA GLY A 27 -6.81 -7.99 31.36
C GLY A 27 -5.54 -8.86 31.33
N GLY A 28 -4.62 -8.60 30.39
CA GLY A 28 -3.33 -9.27 30.30
C GLY A 28 -2.18 -8.57 31.05
N GLY A 29 -2.42 -7.44 31.72
CA GLY A 29 -1.39 -6.71 32.46
C GLY A 29 -0.28 -6.11 31.58
N MET A 30 -0.52 -5.92 30.28
CA MET A 30 0.47 -5.46 29.29
C MET A 30 0.55 -3.93 29.14
N TRP A 31 0.00 -3.18 30.08
CA TRP A 31 0.04 -1.71 30.05
C TRP A 31 1.47 -1.16 30.06
N SER A 32 2.36 -1.75 30.87
CA SER A 32 3.79 -1.37 30.88
C SER A 32 4.42 -1.52 29.49
N VAL A 33 4.16 -2.64 28.82
CA VAL A 33 4.67 -2.91 27.47
C VAL A 33 4.20 -1.85 26.46
N VAL A 34 2.94 -1.41 26.56
CA VAL A 34 2.41 -0.33 25.70
C VAL A 34 3.17 0.98 25.93
N VAL A 35 3.39 1.33 27.19
CA VAL A 35 4.10 2.56 27.57
C VAL A 35 5.56 2.51 27.10
N ASP A 36 6.23 1.37 27.24
CA ASP A 36 7.62 1.20 26.81
C ASP A 36 7.80 1.39 25.29
N HIS A 37 6.76 1.13 24.49
CA HIS A 37 6.77 1.26 23.04
C HIS A 37 6.05 2.52 22.52
N TRP A 38 5.82 3.53 23.38
CA TRP A 38 5.17 4.79 23.00
C TRP A 38 5.77 5.51 21.76
N PRO A 39 7.11 5.45 21.48
CA PRO A 39 7.65 6.13 20.31
C PRO A 39 7.05 5.59 19.01
N MET A 40 6.75 4.30 18.95
CA MET A 40 6.12 3.67 17.80
C MET A 40 4.69 4.18 17.59
N ALA A 41 3.94 4.40 18.68
CA ALA A 41 2.61 5.01 18.62
C ALA A 41 2.67 6.43 18.05
N LEU A 42 3.65 7.23 18.49
CA LEU A 42 3.85 8.60 17.98
C LEU A 42 4.21 8.58 16.48
N SER A 43 5.19 7.79 16.07
CA SER A 43 5.56 7.65 14.66
C SER A 43 4.39 7.19 13.80
N MET A 44 3.58 6.26 14.31
CA MET A 44 2.40 5.77 13.59
C MET A 44 1.21 6.74 13.60
N ALA A 45 1.16 7.74 14.49
CA ALA A 45 0.15 8.80 14.39
C ALA A 45 0.32 9.59 13.09
N ILE A 46 1.56 9.92 12.75
CA ILE A 46 1.91 10.60 11.49
C ILE A 46 1.83 9.61 10.33
N GLY A 47 2.41 8.42 10.50
CA GLY A 47 2.51 7.42 9.45
C GLY A 47 1.16 6.87 8.98
N SER A 48 0.22 6.62 9.89
CA SER A 48 -1.10 6.11 9.52
C SER A 48 -1.95 7.13 8.75
N TYR A 49 -1.86 8.42 9.10
CA TYR A 49 -2.47 9.49 8.33
C TYR A 49 -1.93 9.53 6.89
N ALA A 50 -0.61 9.52 6.73
CA ALA A 50 0.03 9.52 5.41
C ALA A 50 -0.35 8.26 4.62
N ALA A 51 -0.43 7.11 5.29
CA ALA A 51 -0.77 5.85 4.67
C ALA A 51 -2.21 5.79 4.14
N GLY A 52 -3.19 6.30 4.90
CA GLY A 52 -4.58 6.34 4.44
C GLY A 52 -4.82 7.34 3.30
N SER A 53 -3.96 8.33 3.15
CA SER A 53 -4.11 9.41 2.17
C SER A 53 -3.33 9.19 0.88
N THR A 54 -2.48 8.16 0.80
CA THR A 54 -1.61 7.85 -0.35
C THR A 54 -1.65 6.36 -0.65
N PRO A 55 -1.14 5.88 -1.81
CA PRO A 55 -1.12 4.46 -2.11
C PRO A 55 0.00 3.70 -1.35
N MET A 56 0.43 4.23 -0.21
CA MET A 56 1.48 3.65 0.62
C MET A 56 0.89 3.12 1.90
N GLY A 57 1.25 1.90 2.27
CA GLY A 57 0.85 1.29 3.52
C GLY A 57 1.44 1.95 4.78
N GLY A 58 0.83 1.70 5.94
CA GLY A 58 1.36 2.19 7.23
C GLY A 58 2.76 1.65 7.57
N GLY A 59 3.07 0.46 7.06
CA GLY A 59 4.40 -0.15 7.17
C GLY A 59 5.51 0.67 6.51
N THR A 60 5.19 1.57 5.58
CA THR A 60 6.18 2.40 4.88
C THR A 60 6.84 3.45 5.78
N VAL A 61 6.16 3.84 6.86
CA VAL A 61 6.73 4.68 7.92
C VAL A 61 7.21 3.83 9.09
N GLY A 62 6.47 2.77 9.42
CA GLY A 62 6.83 1.86 10.50
C GLY A 62 8.18 1.16 10.31
N PHE A 63 8.45 0.68 9.09
CA PHE A 63 9.68 -0.05 8.77
C PHE A 63 10.93 0.84 8.94
N PRO A 64 11.05 2.03 8.32
CA PRO A 64 12.20 2.91 8.53
C PRO A 64 12.42 3.30 9.99
N VAL A 65 11.34 3.56 10.74
CA VAL A 65 11.45 3.94 12.16
C VAL A 65 12.05 2.77 12.96
N LEU A 66 11.55 1.56 12.78
CA LEU A 66 12.09 0.42 13.51
C LEU A 66 13.50 0.06 13.06
N VAL A 67 13.75 0.06 11.75
CA VAL A 67 14.95 -0.54 11.15
C VAL A 67 16.10 0.45 10.99
N LEU A 68 15.81 1.72 10.72
CA LEU A 68 16.83 2.76 10.50
C LEU A 68 16.99 3.71 11.68
N LEU A 69 15.91 4.00 12.41
CA LEU A 69 15.98 4.91 13.57
C LEU A 69 16.25 4.15 14.88
N PHE A 70 15.64 2.98 15.07
CA PHE A 70 15.84 2.14 16.27
C PHE A 70 16.79 0.95 16.06
N ASP A 71 17.40 0.84 14.87
CA ASP A 71 18.38 -0.19 14.51
C ASP A 71 17.91 -1.63 14.81
N MET A 72 16.62 -1.88 14.60
CA MET A 72 16.02 -3.21 14.77
C MET A 72 16.15 -4.07 13.49
N PRO A 73 16.05 -5.41 13.58
CA PRO A 73 16.11 -6.28 12.40
C PRO A 73 15.04 -5.92 11.34
N ALA A 74 15.39 -6.01 10.06
CA ALA A 74 14.44 -5.71 8.98
C ALA A 74 13.29 -6.73 8.92
N SER A 75 13.55 -7.98 9.32
CA SER A 75 12.51 -8.98 9.53
C SER A 75 11.48 -8.59 10.60
N LEU A 76 11.87 -7.86 11.65
CA LEU A 76 10.93 -7.28 12.63
C LEU A 76 10.11 -6.18 11.97
N GLY A 77 10.76 -5.28 11.21
CA GLY A 77 10.08 -4.25 10.44
C GLY A 77 9.03 -4.81 9.46
N ARG A 78 9.34 -5.91 8.78
CA ARG A 78 8.43 -6.66 7.89
C ARG A 78 7.23 -7.20 8.66
N ASP A 79 7.48 -7.95 9.74
CA ASP A 79 6.41 -8.59 10.52
C ASP A 79 5.51 -7.54 11.17
N PHE A 80 6.11 -6.50 11.75
CA PHE A 80 5.39 -5.34 12.25
C PHE A 80 4.54 -4.66 11.17
N SER A 81 5.08 -4.52 9.94
CA SER A 81 4.34 -3.93 8.81
C SER A 81 3.10 -4.74 8.44
N PHE A 82 3.16 -6.08 8.48
CA PHE A 82 1.95 -6.89 8.32
C PHE A 82 0.96 -6.69 9.47
N ALA A 83 1.43 -6.72 10.72
CA ALA A 83 0.57 -6.61 11.89
C ALA A 83 -0.11 -5.25 12.05
N VAL A 84 0.61 -4.15 11.82
CA VAL A 84 0.05 -2.80 11.96
C VAL A 84 -0.96 -2.49 10.87
N GLN A 85 -0.72 -2.99 9.65
CA GLN A 85 -1.60 -2.77 8.51
C GLN A 85 -2.86 -3.62 8.55
N SER A 86 -2.81 -4.81 9.13
CA SER A 86 -4.02 -5.62 9.35
C SER A 86 -5.04 -4.94 10.27
N ILE A 87 -4.65 -3.89 10.99
CA ILE A 87 -5.56 -3.02 11.76
C ILE A 87 -5.82 -1.72 11.00
N GLY A 88 -4.79 -0.93 10.69
CA GLY A 88 -4.95 0.39 10.10
C GLY A 88 -5.58 0.36 8.70
N MET A 89 -5.03 -0.46 7.79
CA MET A 89 -5.50 -0.55 6.41
C MET A 89 -6.86 -1.26 6.33
N VAL A 90 -7.15 -2.21 7.24
CA VAL A 90 -8.49 -2.81 7.36
C VAL A 90 -9.51 -1.78 7.82
N SER A 91 -9.20 -0.98 8.85
CA SER A 91 -10.05 0.12 9.30
C SER A 91 -10.34 1.11 8.16
N ALA A 92 -9.30 1.52 7.43
CA ALA A 92 -9.42 2.40 6.27
C ALA A 92 -10.25 1.76 5.15
N SER A 93 -10.06 0.47 4.88
CA SER A 93 -10.84 -0.28 3.88
C SER A 93 -12.32 -0.33 4.22
N ILE A 94 -12.68 -0.59 5.49
CA ILE A 94 -14.07 -0.57 5.94
C ILE A 94 -14.64 0.85 5.76
N PHE A 95 -13.88 1.88 6.12
CA PHE A 95 -14.28 3.27 5.92
C PHE A 95 -14.51 3.63 4.44
N ILE A 96 -13.60 3.22 3.55
CA ILE A 96 -13.70 3.37 2.08
C ILE A 96 -14.98 2.73 1.55
N LEU A 97 -15.26 1.48 1.96
CA LEU A 97 -16.45 0.73 1.55
C LEU A 97 -17.75 1.37 2.07
N CYS A 98 -17.77 1.81 3.34
CA CYS A 98 -18.87 2.57 3.93
C CYS A 98 -19.18 3.87 3.17
N ARG A 99 -18.14 4.55 2.68
CA ARG A 99 -18.24 5.78 1.88
C ARG A 99 -18.58 5.52 0.41
N ARG A 100 -18.58 4.26 -0.03
CA ARG A 100 -18.82 3.83 -1.43
C ARG A 100 -17.90 4.55 -2.41
N GLN A 101 -16.62 4.68 -2.04
CA GLN A 101 -15.63 5.20 -2.98
C GLN A 101 -15.47 4.21 -4.15
N PRO A 102 -15.23 4.71 -5.38
CA PRO A 102 -15.07 3.86 -6.55
C PRO A 102 -13.80 3.01 -6.44
N LEU A 103 -13.87 1.78 -6.94
CA LEU A 103 -12.78 0.80 -6.87
C LEU A 103 -12.59 0.12 -8.23
N ALA A 104 -11.34 -0.17 -8.59
CA ALA A 104 -11.00 -0.94 -9.78
C ALA A 104 -11.16 -2.44 -9.48
N TRP A 105 -12.41 -2.91 -9.44
CA TRP A 105 -12.76 -4.26 -8.97
C TRP A 105 -12.09 -5.40 -9.74
N SER A 106 -11.91 -5.24 -11.06
CA SER A 106 -11.28 -6.29 -11.88
C SER A 106 -9.83 -6.53 -11.45
N MET A 107 -9.05 -5.44 -11.41
CA MET A 107 -7.67 -5.43 -10.88
C MET A 107 -7.61 -5.94 -9.44
N LEU A 108 -8.48 -5.43 -8.56
CA LEU A 108 -8.51 -5.78 -7.15
C LEU A 108 -8.74 -7.27 -6.92
N ARG A 109 -9.76 -7.86 -7.56
CA ARG A 109 -10.09 -9.28 -7.42
C ARG A 109 -8.95 -10.17 -7.94
N GLY A 110 -8.37 -9.81 -9.08
CA GLY A 110 -7.19 -10.49 -9.60
C GLY A 110 -6.05 -10.45 -8.59
N ALA A 111 -5.70 -9.26 -8.11
CA ALA A 111 -4.61 -9.06 -7.16
C ALA A 111 -4.83 -9.79 -5.84
N MET A 112 -6.05 -9.81 -5.30
CA MET A 112 -6.38 -10.58 -4.10
C MET A 112 -6.14 -12.08 -4.32
N LEU A 113 -6.64 -12.64 -5.43
CA LEU A 113 -6.41 -14.06 -5.74
C LEU A 113 -4.92 -14.39 -5.90
N GLY A 114 -4.16 -13.50 -6.55
CA GLY A 114 -2.72 -13.65 -6.69
C GLY A 114 -2.02 -13.62 -5.34
N ALA A 115 -2.39 -12.66 -4.48
CA ALA A 115 -1.79 -12.47 -3.16
C ALA A 115 -2.06 -13.64 -2.20
N VAL A 116 -3.18 -14.35 -2.33
CA VAL A 116 -3.48 -15.57 -1.55
C VAL A 116 -2.43 -16.64 -1.74
N LEU A 117 -1.84 -16.77 -2.92
CA LEU A 117 -0.79 -17.76 -3.18
C LEU A 117 0.61 -17.14 -3.10
N GLY A 118 0.79 -15.96 -3.69
CA GLY A 118 2.07 -15.27 -3.73
C GLY A 118 2.61 -14.99 -2.33
N THR A 119 1.80 -14.38 -1.47
CA THR A 119 2.25 -13.92 -0.14
C THR A 119 2.69 -15.07 0.77
N PRO A 120 1.92 -16.16 0.93
CA PRO A 120 2.39 -17.30 1.72
C PRO A 120 3.66 -17.93 1.13
N LEU A 121 3.72 -18.15 -0.18
CA LEU A 121 4.91 -18.74 -0.81
C LEU A 121 6.15 -17.86 -0.59
N GLY A 122 5.99 -16.55 -0.73
CA GLY A 122 7.05 -15.58 -0.44
C GLY A 122 7.49 -15.63 1.02
N ILE A 123 6.56 -15.62 1.97
CA ILE A 123 6.88 -15.62 3.41
C ILE A 123 7.59 -16.92 3.82
N LEU A 124 7.14 -18.06 3.30
CA LEU A 124 7.62 -19.37 3.71
C LEU A 124 8.92 -19.78 3.03
N PHE A 125 9.09 -19.46 1.75
CA PHE A 125 10.20 -19.98 0.95
C PHE A 125 11.19 -18.92 0.50
N LEU A 126 10.73 -17.69 0.21
CA LEU A 126 11.63 -16.65 -0.32
C LEU A 126 12.25 -15.81 0.81
N SER A 127 11.42 -15.27 1.69
CA SER A 127 11.86 -14.31 2.70
C SER A 127 12.93 -14.84 3.67
N PRO A 128 12.93 -16.13 4.09
CA PRO A 128 13.99 -16.68 4.93
C PRO A 128 15.36 -16.76 4.24
N LEU A 129 15.39 -16.73 2.90
CA LEU A 129 16.63 -16.82 2.11
C LEU A 129 17.29 -15.45 1.88
N ILE A 130 16.59 -14.36 2.20
CA ILE A 130 17.03 -13.00 1.88
C ILE A 130 17.69 -12.37 3.11
N PRO A 131 18.97 -11.99 3.04
CA PRO A 131 19.66 -11.36 4.16
C PRO A 131 19.06 -9.98 4.50
N GLU A 132 19.13 -9.60 5.78
CA GLU A 132 18.55 -8.36 6.33
C GLU A 132 18.96 -7.10 5.55
N LEU A 133 20.22 -7.01 5.14
CA LEU A 133 20.73 -5.90 4.31
C LEU A 133 19.95 -5.77 3.00
N TRP A 134 19.68 -6.88 2.31
CA TRP A 134 18.93 -6.86 1.05
C TRP A 134 17.48 -6.44 1.27
N ILE A 135 16.88 -6.75 2.41
CA ILE A 135 15.53 -6.26 2.78
C ILE A 135 15.54 -4.74 2.91
N LYS A 136 16.51 -4.17 3.66
CA LYS A 136 16.67 -2.72 3.82
C LYS A 136 16.86 -2.03 2.47
N LEU A 137 17.76 -2.54 1.64
CA LEU A 137 18.08 -1.97 0.34
C LEU A 137 16.93 -2.10 -0.65
N ALA A 138 16.27 -3.27 -0.73
CA ALA A 138 15.12 -3.47 -1.60
C ALA A 138 13.97 -2.53 -1.23
N PHE A 139 13.68 -2.40 0.07
CA PHE A 139 12.71 -1.43 0.56
C PHE A 139 13.11 0.01 0.15
N ALA A 140 14.35 0.42 0.40
CA ALA A 140 14.81 1.76 0.03
C ALA A 140 14.73 2.04 -1.48
N VAL A 141 15.16 1.12 -2.33
CA VAL A 141 15.14 1.28 -3.79
C VAL A 141 13.70 1.37 -4.30
N ILE A 142 12.81 0.48 -3.87
CA ILE A 142 11.43 0.42 -4.34
C ILE A 142 10.69 1.72 -4.00
N TRP A 143 10.81 2.20 -2.76
CA TRP A 143 10.16 3.44 -2.31
C TRP A 143 10.84 4.69 -2.84
N GLY A 144 12.18 4.73 -2.89
CA GLY A 144 12.92 5.81 -3.50
C GLY A 144 12.53 6.02 -4.96
N SER A 145 12.42 4.93 -5.73
CA SER A 145 11.99 4.96 -7.13
C SER A 145 10.55 5.46 -7.28
N PHE A 146 9.66 5.04 -6.39
CA PHE A 146 8.28 5.54 -6.35
C PHE A 146 8.22 7.04 -6.07
N GLY A 147 9.01 7.52 -5.11
CA GLY A 147 9.13 8.93 -4.77
C GLY A 147 9.62 9.76 -5.96
N VAL A 148 10.70 9.32 -6.62
CA VAL A 148 11.25 10.01 -7.81
C VAL A 148 10.24 10.06 -8.94
N LEU A 149 9.55 8.96 -9.23
CA LEU A 149 8.49 8.91 -10.25
C LEU A 149 7.39 9.95 -9.97
N HIS A 150 6.94 10.06 -8.72
CA HIS A 150 5.87 10.99 -8.35
C HIS A 150 6.31 12.45 -8.40
N LEU A 151 7.57 12.78 -8.09
CA LEU A 151 8.08 14.13 -8.27
C LEU A 151 8.17 14.52 -9.75
N TYR A 152 8.71 13.62 -10.58
CA TYR A 152 8.94 13.89 -12.00
C TYR A 152 7.65 13.91 -12.84
N ARG A 153 6.66 13.07 -12.52
CA ARG A 153 5.40 12.92 -13.30
C ARG A 153 4.15 13.39 -12.57
N LEU A 154 4.29 14.22 -11.54
CA LEU A 154 3.17 14.63 -10.68
C LEU A 154 1.99 15.19 -11.47
N GLN A 155 2.26 16.12 -12.40
CA GLN A 155 1.20 16.81 -13.14
C GLN A 155 0.35 15.85 -13.98
N GLU A 156 0.99 14.92 -14.69
CA GLU A 156 0.30 13.94 -15.53
C GLU A 156 -0.47 12.90 -14.71
N ILE A 157 0.14 12.37 -13.65
CA ILE A 157 -0.53 11.42 -12.75
C ILE A 157 -1.79 12.06 -12.14
N THR A 158 -1.75 13.37 -11.86
CA THR A 158 -2.89 14.11 -11.31
C THR A 158 -3.89 14.61 -12.35
N SER A 159 -3.57 14.59 -13.65
CA SER A 159 -4.45 15.08 -14.72
C SER A 159 -5.41 14.01 -15.27
N HIS A 160 -5.21 12.74 -14.90
CA HIS A 160 -6.12 11.66 -15.27
C HIS A 160 -7.52 11.88 -14.68
N SER A 161 -8.51 12.09 -15.55
CA SER A 161 -9.91 12.33 -15.21
C SER A 161 -10.81 11.14 -15.55
N GLU A 162 -10.27 10.09 -16.18
CA GLU A 162 -11.03 8.90 -16.53
C GLU A 162 -11.29 8.06 -15.25
N LEU A 163 -12.57 8.06 -14.85
CA LEU A 163 -13.09 7.08 -13.90
C LEU A 163 -13.03 5.71 -14.58
N GLY A 164 -11.94 4.97 -14.35
CA GLY A 164 -11.59 3.70 -15.01
C GLY A 164 -12.81 2.93 -15.52
N ALA A 165 -12.96 2.89 -16.84
CA ALA A 165 -14.13 2.37 -17.51
C ALA A 165 -14.07 0.83 -17.60
N GLY A 166 -14.85 0.16 -16.74
CA GLY A 166 -15.31 -1.21 -16.97
C GLY A 166 -14.34 -2.33 -16.57
N ALA A 167 -14.91 -3.43 -16.05
CA ALA A 167 -14.16 -4.61 -15.64
C ALA A 167 -13.61 -5.36 -16.87
N SER A 168 -12.32 -5.16 -17.19
CA SER A 168 -11.66 -5.88 -18.28
C SER A 168 -11.00 -7.18 -17.79
N ALA A 169 -11.11 -8.26 -18.58
CA ALA A 169 -10.37 -9.50 -18.33
C ALA A 169 -8.84 -9.32 -18.38
N ARG A 170 -8.36 -8.26 -19.05
CA ARG A 170 -6.94 -7.89 -19.05
C ARG A 170 -6.51 -7.33 -17.70
N GLU A 171 -7.32 -6.45 -17.10
CA GLU A 171 -7.07 -5.91 -15.75
C GLU A 171 -7.05 -7.03 -14.72
N PHE A 172 -7.99 -7.97 -14.79
CA PHE A 172 -8.02 -9.11 -13.88
C PHE A 172 -6.76 -9.98 -13.99
N ARG A 173 -6.33 -10.33 -15.22
CA ARG A 173 -5.13 -11.15 -15.44
C ARG A 173 -3.85 -10.45 -14.98
N LEU A 174 -3.71 -9.16 -15.27
CA LEU A 174 -2.58 -8.38 -14.80
C LEU A 174 -2.62 -8.20 -13.28
N GLY A 175 -3.81 -8.02 -12.70
CA GLY A 175 -4.01 -8.03 -11.25
C GLY A 175 -3.56 -9.35 -10.63
N LEU A 176 -3.98 -10.48 -11.19
CA LEU A 176 -3.58 -11.82 -10.72
C LEU A 176 -2.06 -11.99 -10.71
N LEU A 177 -1.40 -11.66 -11.82
CA LEU A 177 0.06 -11.74 -11.93
C LEU A 177 0.74 -10.78 -10.95
N ALA A 178 0.28 -9.53 -10.88
CA ALA A 178 0.83 -8.52 -9.99
C ALA A 178 0.65 -8.89 -8.52
N GLY A 179 -0.51 -9.39 -8.14
CA GLY A 179 -0.79 -9.84 -6.77
C GLY A 179 0.07 -11.03 -6.38
N PHE A 180 0.28 -11.98 -7.30
CA PHE A 180 1.17 -13.11 -7.07
C PHE A 180 2.63 -12.66 -6.90
N CYS A 181 3.16 -11.90 -7.86
CA CYS A 181 4.56 -11.45 -7.85
C CYS A 181 4.83 -10.43 -6.73
N ALA A 182 4.00 -9.40 -6.58
CA ALA A 182 4.19 -8.37 -5.56
C ALA A 182 3.86 -8.90 -4.16
N GLY A 183 2.89 -9.80 -4.02
CA GLY A 183 2.64 -10.51 -2.76
C GLY A 183 3.84 -11.38 -2.35
N GLY A 184 4.36 -12.18 -3.28
CA GLY A 184 5.46 -13.12 -3.01
C GLY A 184 6.85 -12.51 -2.95
N MET A 185 7.08 -11.34 -3.57
CA MET A 185 8.36 -10.64 -3.53
C MET A 185 8.27 -9.41 -2.63
N ALA A 186 7.57 -8.35 -3.04
CA ALA A 186 7.57 -7.09 -2.29
C ALA A 186 6.98 -7.25 -0.88
N ALA A 187 5.71 -7.65 -0.78
CA ALA A 187 5.02 -7.76 0.50
C ALA A 187 5.65 -8.83 1.40
N ALA A 188 6.00 -10.01 0.87
CA ALA A 188 6.64 -11.05 1.66
C ALA A 188 8.03 -10.66 2.21
N ILE A 189 8.77 -9.80 1.52
CA ILE A 189 10.11 -9.38 1.96
C ILE A 189 10.03 -8.20 2.93
N THR A 190 9.22 -7.19 2.63
CA THR A 190 9.22 -5.92 3.37
C THR A 190 7.97 -5.69 4.22
N GLY A 191 6.94 -6.52 4.08
CA GLY A 191 5.65 -6.41 4.77
C GLY A 191 4.69 -5.43 4.10
N VAL A 192 5.08 -4.82 2.98
CA VAL A 192 4.31 -3.80 2.24
C VAL A 192 4.73 -3.79 0.75
N GLY A 193 4.03 -3.07 -0.12
CA GLY A 193 4.46 -2.81 -1.51
C GLY A 193 3.55 -3.38 -2.60
N ILE A 194 2.64 -4.29 -2.26
CA ILE A 194 1.62 -4.75 -3.20
C ILE A 194 0.65 -3.63 -3.60
N ASP A 195 0.30 -2.76 -2.65
CA ASP A 195 -0.43 -1.51 -2.88
C ASP A 195 0.23 -0.67 -3.95
N MET A 196 1.54 -0.46 -3.82
CA MET A 196 2.32 0.39 -4.70
C MET A 196 2.38 -0.19 -6.12
N VAL A 197 2.57 -1.49 -6.27
CA VAL A 197 2.59 -2.16 -7.58
C VAL A 197 1.22 -2.09 -8.24
N VAL A 198 0.15 -2.41 -7.50
CA VAL A 198 -1.22 -2.34 -8.04
C VAL A 198 -1.59 -0.90 -8.39
N TYR A 199 -1.22 0.06 -7.56
CA TYR A 199 -1.39 1.48 -7.85
C TYR A 199 -0.63 1.91 -9.10
N ALA A 200 0.64 1.52 -9.25
CA ALA A 200 1.46 1.85 -10.41
C ALA A 200 0.85 1.29 -11.71
N LEU A 201 0.31 0.06 -11.66
CA LEU A 201 -0.44 -0.50 -12.79
C LEU A 201 -1.68 0.33 -13.12
N LEU A 202 -2.51 0.66 -12.13
CA LEU A 202 -3.72 1.44 -12.34
C LEU A 202 -3.43 2.83 -12.92
N VAL A 203 -2.44 3.53 -12.36
CA VAL A 203 -2.15 4.92 -12.72
C VAL A 203 -1.30 5.01 -14.00
N LEU A 204 -0.29 4.18 -14.18
CA LEU A 204 0.64 4.29 -15.32
C LEU A 204 0.17 3.53 -16.55
N LEU A 205 -0.34 2.31 -16.36
CA LEU A 205 -0.76 1.45 -17.47
C LEU A 205 -2.22 1.70 -17.88
N PHE A 206 -3.11 1.84 -16.90
CA PHE A 206 -4.54 2.01 -17.17
C PHE A 206 -5.03 3.47 -17.06
N ARG A 207 -4.15 4.41 -16.69
CA ARG A 207 -4.44 5.86 -16.58
C ARG A 207 -5.67 6.17 -15.71
N VAL A 208 -5.89 5.36 -14.68
CA VAL A 208 -7.04 5.48 -13.76
C VAL A 208 -6.85 6.65 -12.80
N ASP A 209 -7.92 7.43 -12.57
CA ASP A 209 -7.94 8.52 -11.58
C ASP A 209 -7.52 8.03 -10.17
N LEU A 210 -6.72 8.85 -9.48
CA LEU A 210 -6.25 8.63 -8.12
C LEU A 210 -7.38 8.44 -7.08
N LYS A 211 -8.59 8.92 -7.38
CA LYS A 211 -9.83 8.69 -6.61
C LYS A 211 -10.25 7.23 -6.59
N VAL A 212 -9.86 6.45 -7.58
CA VAL A 212 -10.11 5.00 -7.68
C VAL A 212 -8.87 4.21 -7.32
N ALA A 213 -7.69 4.64 -7.79
CA ALA A 213 -6.45 3.90 -7.60
C ALA A 213 -5.99 3.82 -6.13
N ILE A 214 -6.04 4.93 -5.38
CA ILE A 214 -5.62 4.96 -3.96
C ILE A 214 -6.54 4.08 -3.09
N PRO A 215 -7.88 4.20 -3.15
CA PRO A 215 -8.72 3.30 -2.36
C PRO A 215 -8.56 1.83 -2.74
N THR A 216 -8.31 1.53 -4.02
CA THR A 216 -8.04 0.17 -4.48
C THR A 216 -6.73 -0.38 -3.90
N SER A 217 -5.66 0.42 -3.86
CA SER A 217 -4.37 0.04 -3.28
C SER A 217 -4.46 -0.18 -1.76
N VAL A 218 -5.24 0.64 -1.06
CA VAL A 218 -5.48 0.48 0.38
C VAL A 218 -6.12 -0.89 0.70
N ILE A 219 -7.13 -1.29 -0.08
CA ILE A 219 -7.85 -2.55 0.15
C ILE A 219 -6.97 -3.76 -0.15
N ILE A 220 -6.20 -3.75 -1.24
CA ILE A 220 -5.29 -4.89 -1.53
C ILE A 220 -4.20 -5.02 -0.47
N MET A 221 -3.68 -3.92 0.07
CA MET A 221 -2.70 -3.98 1.17
C MET A 221 -3.33 -4.49 2.46
N ALA A 222 -4.55 -4.06 2.79
CA ALA A 222 -5.28 -4.58 3.93
C ALA A 222 -5.48 -6.10 3.82
N PHE A 223 -5.94 -6.57 2.66
CA PHE A 223 -6.13 -7.99 2.40
C PHE A 223 -4.83 -8.78 2.50
N THR A 224 -3.76 -8.30 1.86
CA THR A 224 -2.46 -8.97 1.86
C THR A 224 -1.84 -9.00 3.25
N SER A 225 -2.08 -7.97 4.07
CA SER A 225 -1.65 -7.95 5.46
C SER A 225 -2.36 -9.00 6.30
N LEU A 226 -3.65 -9.23 6.08
CA LEU A 226 -4.39 -10.30 6.74
C LEU A 226 -3.86 -11.67 6.33
N VAL A 227 -3.55 -11.88 5.05
CA VAL A 227 -2.89 -13.12 4.57
C VAL A 227 -1.53 -13.30 5.25
N GLY A 228 -0.70 -12.25 5.31
CA GLY A 228 0.60 -12.30 5.99
C GLY A 228 0.50 -12.63 7.47
N VAL A 229 -0.40 -11.97 8.21
CA VAL A 229 -0.70 -12.25 9.62
C VAL A 229 -1.18 -13.68 9.82
N ALA A 230 -2.03 -14.21 8.93
CA ALA A 230 -2.51 -15.57 9.01
C ALA A 230 -1.36 -16.58 8.83
N VAL A 231 -0.52 -16.41 7.81
CA VAL A 231 0.64 -17.29 7.57
C VAL A 231 1.63 -17.25 8.73
N LYS A 232 1.95 -16.05 9.24
CA LYS A 232 2.87 -15.88 10.36
C LYS A 232 2.33 -16.48 11.66
N SER A 233 1.05 -16.31 11.92
CA SER A 233 0.39 -16.90 13.09
C SER A 233 0.29 -18.42 13.00
N LEU A 234 -0.06 -18.97 11.84
CA LEU A 234 -0.14 -20.42 11.62
C LEU A 234 1.22 -21.12 11.71
N THR A 235 2.28 -20.44 11.29
CA THR A 235 3.65 -20.98 11.37
C THR A 235 4.36 -20.67 12.67
N GLY A 236 3.84 -19.76 13.50
CA GLY A 236 4.51 -19.29 14.71
C GLY A 236 5.82 -18.54 14.46
N THR A 237 6.04 -18.02 13.25
CA THR A 237 7.32 -17.41 12.82
C THR A 237 7.37 -15.90 13.00
N TRP A 238 6.70 -15.39 14.03
CA TRP A 238 6.71 -13.98 14.39
C TRP A 238 8.07 -13.58 14.96
N GLN A 239 8.65 -12.49 14.46
CA GLN A 239 9.83 -11.89 15.09
C GLN A 239 9.50 -11.39 16.51
N PRO A 240 10.39 -11.61 17.50
CA PRO A 240 10.25 -11.03 18.83
C PRO A 240 10.15 -9.50 18.78
N GLY A 241 9.38 -8.88 19.67
CA GLY A 241 9.19 -7.43 19.73
C GLY A 241 8.10 -6.87 18.83
N VAL A 242 7.55 -7.66 17.89
CA VAL A 242 6.41 -7.23 17.05
C VAL A 242 5.19 -6.92 17.91
N LEU A 243 4.88 -7.75 18.91
CA LEU A 243 3.69 -7.59 19.75
C LEU A 243 3.72 -6.27 20.53
N GLY A 244 4.84 -5.90 21.16
CA GLY A 244 4.93 -4.67 21.95
C GLY A 244 4.73 -3.41 21.08
N ASN A 245 5.45 -3.36 19.95
CA ASN A 245 5.28 -2.30 18.96
C ASN A 245 3.85 -2.23 18.41
N TRP A 246 3.25 -3.40 18.14
CA TRP A 246 1.87 -3.48 17.66
C TRP A 246 0.86 -3.00 18.71
N LEU A 247 1.01 -3.39 19.97
CA LEU A 247 0.12 -2.97 21.05
C LEU A 247 0.09 -1.44 21.20
N ALA A 248 1.23 -0.78 21.07
CA ALA A 248 1.33 0.68 21.10
C ALA A 248 0.75 1.34 19.83
N ALA A 249 1.05 0.80 18.64
CA ALA A 249 0.67 1.41 17.37
C ALA A 249 -0.78 1.14 16.92
N ALA A 250 -1.29 -0.08 17.15
CA ALA A 250 -2.60 -0.54 16.69
C ALA A 250 -3.76 0.42 17.01
N PRO A 251 -3.91 0.96 18.25
CA PRO A 251 -5.00 1.89 18.56
C PRO A 251 -4.88 3.23 17.82
N VAL A 252 -3.66 3.67 17.51
CA VAL A 252 -3.44 4.91 16.77
C VAL A 252 -3.78 4.71 15.30
N VAL A 253 -3.30 3.64 14.69
CA VAL A 253 -3.48 3.40 13.25
C VAL A 253 -4.93 3.06 12.89
N ALA A 254 -5.69 2.46 13.81
CA ALA A 254 -7.11 2.17 13.64
C ALA A 254 -7.91 3.44 13.32
N LEU A 255 -7.50 4.60 13.83
CA LEU A 255 -8.12 5.90 13.57
C LEU A 255 -7.38 6.71 12.51
N GLY A 256 -6.05 6.74 12.56
CA GLY A 256 -5.24 7.60 11.70
C GLY A 256 -5.33 7.24 10.22
N ALA A 257 -5.45 5.96 9.87
CA ALA A 257 -5.60 5.56 8.46
C ALA A 257 -6.95 6.00 7.84
N PRO A 258 -8.12 5.74 8.45
CA PRO A 258 -9.39 6.34 8.01
C PRO A 258 -9.37 7.87 7.97
N LEU A 259 -8.71 8.52 8.94
CA LEU A 259 -8.54 9.98 8.96
C LEU A 259 -7.79 10.46 7.70
N GLY A 260 -6.72 9.78 7.31
CA GLY A 260 -6.00 10.05 6.06
C GLY A 260 -6.90 9.98 4.83
N VAL A 261 -7.72 8.93 4.72
CA VAL A 261 -8.71 8.76 3.63
C VAL A 261 -9.72 9.90 3.61
N PHE A 262 -10.15 10.38 4.78
CA PHE A 262 -11.11 11.46 4.90
C PHE A 262 -10.50 12.81 4.48
N VAL A 263 -9.34 13.16 5.04
CA VAL A 263 -8.69 14.46 4.85
C VAL A 263 -8.19 14.63 3.42
N VAL A 264 -7.68 13.59 2.77
CA VAL A 264 -7.25 13.69 1.35
C VAL A 264 -8.42 14.03 0.41
N GLY A 265 -9.66 13.73 0.82
CA GLY A 265 -10.86 14.17 0.13
C GLY A 265 -11.11 15.69 0.22
N LEU A 266 -10.54 16.36 1.22
CA LEU A 266 -10.68 17.81 1.47
C LEU A 266 -9.51 18.62 0.89
N ILE A 267 -8.27 18.20 1.16
CA ILE A 267 -7.05 18.94 0.77
C ILE A 267 -6.54 18.61 -0.65
N GLY A 268 -7.09 17.56 -1.27
CA GLY A 268 -6.63 17.05 -2.55
C GLY A 268 -5.44 16.09 -2.41
N ARG A 269 -5.22 15.25 -3.44
CA ARG A 269 -4.22 14.16 -3.41
C ARG A 269 -2.79 14.63 -3.73
N LYS A 270 -2.67 15.72 -4.48
CA LYS A 270 -1.38 16.23 -4.98
C LYS A 270 -0.42 16.68 -3.86
N PRO A 271 -0.83 17.50 -2.87
CA PRO A 271 0.07 17.91 -1.81
C PRO A 271 0.55 16.73 -0.95
N THR A 272 -0.36 15.81 -0.62
CA THR A 272 -0.04 14.62 0.16
C THR A 272 0.96 13.72 -0.57
N LEU A 273 0.74 13.46 -1.87
CA LEU A 273 1.68 12.68 -2.68
C LEU A 273 3.06 13.34 -2.77
N LEU A 274 3.14 14.67 -2.83
CA LEU A 274 4.42 15.38 -2.87
C LEU A 274 5.19 15.23 -1.56
N VAL A 275 4.54 15.44 -0.41
CA VAL A 275 5.17 15.25 0.91
C VAL A 275 5.69 13.82 1.05
N VAL A 276 4.85 12.85 0.70
CA VAL A 276 5.20 11.42 0.74
C VAL A 276 6.36 11.09 -0.19
N ALA A 277 6.38 11.64 -1.40
CA ALA A 277 7.45 11.40 -2.36
C ALA A 277 8.80 11.91 -1.84
N ILE A 278 8.81 13.08 -1.19
CA ILE A 278 10.01 13.62 -0.52
C ILE A 278 10.46 12.71 0.61
N LEU A 279 9.54 12.22 1.44
CA LEU A 279 9.87 11.29 2.53
C LEU A 279 10.50 9.99 2.01
N CYS A 280 9.98 9.43 0.91
CA CYS A 280 10.53 8.21 0.31
C CYS A 280 11.96 8.42 -0.21
N ILE A 281 12.22 9.58 -0.83
CA ILE A 281 13.57 9.94 -1.30
C ILE A 281 14.50 10.17 -0.11
N GLY A 282 14.05 10.90 0.92
CA GLY A 282 14.80 11.11 2.14
C GLY A 282 15.17 9.78 2.82
N GLN A 283 14.22 8.85 2.90
CA GLN A 283 14.44 7.51 3.43
C GLN A 283 15.42 6.69 2.58
N TYR A 284 15.35 6.77 1.26
CA TYR A 284 16.31 6.13 0.36
C TYR A 284 17.74 6.66 0.57
N LEU A 285 17.89 7.99 0.61
CA LEU A 285 19.18 8.64 0.85
C LEU A 285 19.74 8.30 2.25
N TRP A 286 18.86 8.26 3.26
CA TRP A 286 19.22 7.86 4.61
C TRP A 286 19.75 6.42 4.65
N THR A 287 19.04 5.46 4.04
CA THR A 287 19.50 4.06 3.95
C THR A 287 20.85 3.97 3.24
N GLY A 288 21.04 4.68 2.13
CA GLY A 288 22.31 4.72 1.42
C GLY A 288 23.44 5.28 2.29
N TYR A 289 23.18 6.35 3.05
CA TYR A 289 24.16 6.93 3.96
C TYR A 289 24.52 6.00 5.11
N THR A 290 23.54 5.34 5.73
CA THR A 290 23.75 4.42 6.86
C THR A 290 24.54 3.18 6.44
N GLU A 291 24.23 2.60 5.28
CA GLU A 291 24.83 1.33 4.82
C GLU A 291 26.05 1.55 3.90
N ARG A 292 26.55 2.80 3.75
CA ARG A 292 27.63 3.14 2.81
C ARG A 292 28.92 2.37 3.04
N ASP A 293 29.27 2.13 4.31
CA ASP A 293 30.53 1.48 4.69
C ASP A 293 30.45 -0.02 4.38
N THR A 294 29.27 -0.62 4.59
CA THR A 294 28.96 -2.02 4.24
C THR A 294 28.91 -2.23 2.73
N LEU A 295 28.32 -1.29 1.99
CA LEU A 295 28.16 -1.37 0.53
C LEU A 295 29.48 -1.13 -0.23
N GLY A 296 30.34 -0.27 0.30
CA GLY A 296 31.51 0.24 -0.42
C GLY A 296 31.11 0.96 -1.72
N PHE A 297 32.11 1.28 -2.54
CA PHE A 297 31.89 2.03 -3.79
C PHE A 297 31.02 1.25 -4.78
N THR A 298 31.33 -0.03 -5.02
CA THR A 298 30.62 -0.86 -5.99
C THR A 298 29.17 -1.12 -5.57
N GLY A 299 28.93 -1.43 -4.29
CA GLY A 299 27.57 -1.62 -3.78
C GLY A 299 26.74 -0.34 -3.85
N MET A 300 27.34 0.82 -3.61
CA MET A 300 26.67 2.11 -3.77
C MET A 300 26.28 2.39 -5.22
N MET A 301 27.16 2.08 -6.18
CA MET A 301 26.84 2.20 -7.61
C MET A 301 25.69 1.29 -8.03
N VAL A 302 25.65 0.05 -7.51
CA VAL A 302 24.52 -0.87 -7.76
C VAL A 302 23.24 -0.35 -7.11
N PHE A 303 23.31 0.17 -5.89
CA PHE A 303 22.16 0.72 -5.16
C PHE A 303 21.53 1.91 -5.91
N ILE A 304 22.35 2.84 -6.38
CA ILE A 304 21.92 3.98 -7.22
C ILE A 304 21.40 3.51 -8.57
N GLY A 305 22.10 2.58 -9.22
CA GLY A 305 21.70 2.00 -10.49
C GLY A 305 20.35 1.27 -10.41
N ALA A 306 20.04 0.63 -9.28
CA ALA A 306 18.78 -0.08 -9.07
C ALA A 306 17.56 0.86 -9.12
N VAL A 307 17.69 2.10 -8.62
CA VAL A 307 16.63 3.11 -8.76
C VAL A 307 16.40 3.46 -10.23
N LEU A 308 17.47 3.60 -11.01
CA LEU A 308 17.34 3.86 -12.46
C LEU A 308 16.63 2.71 -13.17
N VAL A 309 16.96 1.45 -12.82
CA VAL A 309 16.28 0.26 -13.37
C VAL A 309 14.79 0.27 -13.03
N CYS A 310 14.42 0.56 -11.78
CA CYS A 310 13.02 0.69 -11.38
C CYS A 310 12.29 1.81 -12.14
N LEU A 311 12.93 2.97 -12.31
CA LEU A 311 12.38 4.09 -13.07
C LEU A 311 12.19 3.75 -14.55
N LEU A 312 13.14 3.05 -15.17
CA LEU A 312 12.99 2.53 -16.53
C LEU A 312 11.82 1.55 -16.63
N GLY A 313 11.63 0.70 -15.62
CA GLY A 313 10.47 -0.18 -15.53
C GLY A 313 9.14 0.59 -15.45
N PHE A 314 9.07 1.65 -14.65
CA PHE A 314 7.89 2.53 -14.57
C PHE A 314 7.63 3.27 -15.88
N GLU A 315 8.66 3.79 -16.54
CA GLU A 315 8.52 4.48 -17.82
C GLU A 315 8.14 3.51 -18.95
N TRP A 316 8.68 2.29 -18.94
CA TRP A 316 8.27 1.22 -19.85
C TRP A 316 6.79 0.88 -19.65
N LEU A 317 6.35 0.70 -18.41
CA LEU A 317 4.96 0.41 -18.09
C LEU A 317 4.03 1.53 -18.58
N ARG A 318 4.42 2.78 -18.34
CA ARG A 318 3.73 3.99 -18.78
C ARG A 318 3.66 4.13 -20.30
N SER A 319 4.74 3.80 -21.01
CA SER A 319 4.81 3.85 -22.49
C SER A 319 3.81 2.89 -23.15
N ARG A 320 3.46 1.81 -22.45
CA ARG A 320 2.43 0.85 -22.87
C ARG A 320 1.02 1.26 -22.44
N GLY A 321 0.88 2.31 -21.65
CA GLY A 321 -0.41 2.84 -21.25
C GLY A 321 -1.18 3.36 -22.47
N ASN A 322 -2.41 2.90 -22.64
CA ASN A 322 -3.32 3.24 -23.74
C ASN A 322 -2.91 2.87 -25.18
N VAL A 323 -2.00 1.89 -25.38
CA VAL A 323 -1.77 1.31 -26.73
C VAL A 323 -2.84 0.29 -27.14
N GLY A 324 -3.83 0.01 -26.29
CA GLY A 324 -4.82 -1.07 -26.49
C GLY A 324 -6.29 -0.67 -26.67
N SER A 325 -6.66 0.61 -26.57
CA SER A 325 -8.07 1.02 -26.76
C SER A 325 -8.41 1.36 -28.22
N THR A 326 -7.41 1.43 -29.10
CA THR A 326 -7.60 1.80 -30.52
C THR A 326 -7.91 0.63 -31.45
N ALA A 327 -7.94 -0.62 -30.96
CA ALA A 327 -8.12 -1.80 -31.83
C ALA A 327 -9.49 -2.49 -31.75
N THR A 328 -10.37 -2.12 -30.82
CA THR A 328 -11.66 -2.82 -30.63
C THR A 328 -12.91 -1.94 -30.67
N ASP A 329 -12.78 -0.62 -30.77
CA ASP A 329 -13.93 0.29 -30.86
C ASP A 329 -14.40 0.59 -32.30
N ASP A 330 -13.75 0.00 -33.31
CA ASP A 330 -14.08 0.26 -34.73
C ASP A 330 -15.12 -0.71 -35.32
N VAL A 331 -15.74 -1.57 -34.50
CA VAL A 331 -16.74 -2.57 -34.95
C VAL A 331 -18.18 -2.24 -34.50
N SER A 332 -18.40 -1.23 -33.66
CA SER A 332 -19.77 -0.93 -33.14
C SER A 332 -20.40 0.36 -33.67
N ARG A 333 -19.79 1.08 -34.62
CA ARG A 333 -20.43 2.24 -35.26
C ARG A 333 -21.36 1.79 -36.39
N SER A 334 -22.50 1.20 -36.03
CA SER A 334 -23.68 1.24 -36.91
C SER A 334 -24.17 2.70 -36.97
N PRO A 335 -24.46 3.28 -38.15
CA PRO A 335 -24.97 4.64 -38.24
C PRO A 335 -26.36 4.71 -37.61
N VAL A 336 -26.49 5.50 -36.53
CA VAL A 336 -27.80 5.89 -36.00
C VAL A 336 -28.48 6.75 -37.05
N VAL A 337 -29.50 6.20 -37.70
CA VAL A 337 -30.42 6.92 -38.57
C VAL A 337 -31.17 7.95 -37.73
N PRO A 338 -31.18 9.25 -38.08
CA PRO A 338 -31.93 10.24 -37.34
C PRO A 338 -33.43 10.05 -37.60
N LEU A 339 -34.17 9.64 -36.58
CA LEU A 339 -35.64 9.68 -36.61
C LEU A 339 -36.10 11.13 -36.68
N GLY A 340 -36.69 11.48 -37.82
CA GLY A 340 -37.23 12.79 -38.11
C GLY A 340 -38.36 13.18 -37.17
N ARG A 341 -38.41 14.48 -36.88
CA ARG A 341 -39.55 15.17 -36.28
C ARG A 341 -40.78 15.07 -37.19
N SER A 342 -41.91 14.62 -36.64
CA SER A 342 -43.27 15.04 -37.01
C SER A 342 -43.98 15.28 -35.67
N ALA A 343 -44.40 16.51 -35.33
CA ALA A 343 -45.65 17.14 -35.76
C ALA A 343 -46.84 16.19 -35.57
N VAL A 344 -47.44 16.18 -34.38
CA VAL A 344 -48.70 16.85 -33.96
C VAL A 344 -48.68 16.95 -32.44
#